data_AF-A0A3D8PI16-F1
#
_entry.id   AF-A0A3D8PI16-F1
#
_cell.length_a   1.000
_cell.length_b   1.000
_cell.length_c   1.000
_cell.angle_alpha   90.00
_cell.angle_beta   90.00
_cell.angle_gamma   90.00
#
_symmetry.space_group_name_H-M   'P 1'
#
loop_
_entity.id
_entity.type
_entity.pdbx_description
1 polymer ?
#
loop_
_entity_poly.entity_id
_entity_poly.type
_entity_poly.pdbx_seq_one_letter_code
_entity_poly.pdbx_strand_id
1 'polypeptide(L)'
;MEILLVKVLVIEEAEIKLVIGTGEYHNNPGWLHTQEEELNLIDEDTKNKRFENNSIPAILAEHVREHLIYAEGIVFAKMCYKFLIPSGYLRCAVPDGFFQDDTYQNIVKIGGPAKLI
;
A
#
# COMPACT_ATOMS: atom_id res chain seq x y z
N MET A 1 1.52 37.83 5.58
CA MET A 1 0.44 36.85 5.35
C MET A 1 0.90 35.97 4.21
N GLU A 2 1.63 34.93 4.57
CA GLU A 2 2.36 34.07 3.64
C GLU A 2 1.42 32.90 3.31
N ILE A 3 0.89 32.88 2.09
CA ILE A 3 0.05 31.79 1.62
C ILE A 3 0.99 30.64 1.30
N LEU A 4 1.08 29.67 2.22
CA LEU A 4 1.79 28.43 2.01
C LEU A 4 1.11 27.70 0.84
N LEU A 5 1.74 27.74 -0.35
CA LEU A 5 1.38 26.90 -1.47
C LEU A 5 1.65 25.45 -1.06
N VAL A 6 0.66 24.80 -0.46
CA VAL A 6 0.59 23.35 -0.45
C VAL A 6 0.40 22.96 -1.91
N LYS A 7 1.50 22.53 -2.55
CA LYS A 7 1.46 21.87 -3.86
C LYS A 7 0.61 20.61 -3.69
N VAL A 8 -0.69 20.75 -3.93
CA VAL A 8 -1.53 19.63 -4.33
C VAL A 8 -0.90 19.13 -5.63
N LEU A 9 -0.27 17.95 -5.57
CA LEU A 9 0.17 17.25 -6.77
C LEU A 9 -1.09 16.88 -7.55
N VAL A 10 -1.52 17.78 -8.43
CA VAL A 10 -2.47 17.44 -9.49
C VAL A 10 -1.69 16.58 -10.46
N ILE A 11 -1.92 15.26 -10.40
CA ILE A 11 -1.35 14.31 -11.34
C ILE A 11 -2.14 14.48 -12.65
N GLU A 12 -1.52 15.04 -13.69
CA GLU A 12 -2.13 15.09 -15.03
C GLU A 12 -2.33 13.66 -15.55
N GLU A 13 -3.55 13.35 -16.02
CA GLU A 13 -4.08 12.28 -16.92
C GLU A 13 -3.26 10.98 -17.18
N ALA A 14 -2.33 10.62 -16.32
CA ALA A 14 -1.61 9.36 -16.32
C ALA A 14 -2.33 8.41 -15.37
N GLU A 15 -2.63 7.20 -15.85
CA GLU A 15 -3.20 6.13 -15.04
C GLU A 15 -2.33 5.90 -13.79
N ILE A 16 -2.84 6.31 -12.62
CA ILE A 16 -2.15 6.14 -11.34
C ILE A 16 -2.06 4.65 -11.04
N LYS A 17 -0.84 4.13 -10.87
CA LYS A 17 -0.61 2.77 -10.37
C LYS A 17 0.05 2.89 -9.01
N LEU A 18 -0.56 2.29 -7.99
CA LEU A 18 -0.15 2.46 -6.60
C LEU A 18 0.62 1.24 -6.12
N VAL A 19 1.72 1.45 -5.42
CA VAL A 19 2.40 0.42 -4.63
C VAL A 19 2.32 0.81 -3.16
N ILE A 20 1.86 -0.12 -2.32
CA ILE A 20 1.74 0.02 -0.87
C ILE A 20 2.70 -0.96 -0.21
N GLY A 21 3.46 -0.48 0.77
CA GLY A 21 4.46 -1.25 1.51
C GLY A 21 5.81 -1.32 0.78
N THR A 22 6.21 -0.19 0.19
CA THR A 22 7.45 -0.02 -0.54
C THR A 22 8.55 0.32 0.45
N GLY A 23 9.25 -0.59 1.10
CA GLY A 23 10.29 -0.19 2.06
C GLY A 23 11.47 0.54 1.39
N GLU A 24 12.67 -0.04 1.35
CA GLU A 24 13.85 0.64 0.80
C GLU A 24 13.95 0.54 -0.73
N TYR A 25 13.25 -0.41 -1.36
CA TYR A 25 13.41 -0.71 -2.79
C TYR A 25 12.27 -0.20 -3.68
N HIS A 26 12.65 0.50 -4.76
CA HIS A 26 11.72 1.03 -5.78
C HIS A 26 11.74 0.17 -7.04
N ASN A 27 11.13 -1.02 -6.97
CA ASN A 27 11.19 -2.02 -8.05
C ASN A 27 10.11 -1.85 -9.16
N ASN A 28 9.22 -0.87 -9.00
CA ASN A 28 8.09 -0.62 -9.91
C ASN A 28 8.21 0.79 -10.52
N PRO A 29 9.05 1.00 -11.55
CA PRO A 29 9.23 2.32 -12.17
C PRO A 29 7.93 2.81 -12.79
N GLY A 30 7.61 4.09 -12.58
CA GLY A 30 6.38 4.72 -13.05
C GLY A 30 5.14 4.44 -12.20
N TRP A 31 5.26 3.69 -11.11
CA TRP A 31 4.20 3.56 -10.10
C TRP A 31 4.43 4.57 -8.97
N LEU A 32 3.36 4.97 -8.31
CA LEU A 32 3.39 5.78 -7.11
C LEU A 32 3.66 4.86 -5.91
N HIS A 33 4.79 5.06 -5.24
CA HIS A 33 5.21 4.28 -4.07
C HIS A 33 4.72 4.96 -2.79
N THR A 34 4.21 4.17 -1.86
CA THR A 34 3.68 4.64 -0.58
C THR A 34 4.04 3.71 0.55
N GLN A 35 4.43 4.30 1.68
CA GLN A 35 4.70 3.58 2.92
C GLN A 35 3.40 3.32 3.71
N GLU A 36 3.47 2.39 4.67
CA GLU A 36 2.35 2.09 5.58
C GLU A 36 1.87 3.35 6.31
N GLU A 37 2.79 4.19 6.80
CA GLU A 37 2.47 5.40 7.55
C GLU A 37 1.76 6.45 6.70
N GLU A 38 2.00 6.45 5.38
CA GLU A 38 1.36 7.35 4.43
C GLU A 38 -0.08 6.94 4.09
N LEU A 39 -0.42 5.67 4.34
CA LEU A 39 -1.73 5.06 4.09
C LEU A 39 -2.41 4.60 5.38
N ASN A 40 -2.04 5.25 6.49
CA ASN A 40 -2.47 4.91 7.84
C ASN A 40 -3.95 4.48 7.87
N LEU A 41 -4.19 3.20 8.13
CA LEU A 41 -5.47 2.53 7.93
C LEU A 41 -6.59 3.09 8.82
N ILE A 42 -6.24 3.88 9.83
CA ILE A 42 -7.14 4.42 10.85
C ILE A 42 -7.69 5.81 10.46
N ASP A 43 -6.98 6.57 9.61
CA ASP A 43 -7.35 7.96 9.30
C ASP A 43 -8.00 8.09 7.91
N GLU A 44 -9.33 8.05 7.87
CA GLU A 44 -10.14 8.28 6.66
C GLU A 44 -9.88 9.64 6.01
N ASP A 45 -9.58 10.68 6.80
CA ASP A 45 -9.40 12.04 6.30
C ASP A 45 -8.10 12.20 5.51
N THR A 46 -7.04 11.49 5.91
CA THR A 46 -5.77 11.48 5.18
C THR A 46 -5.92 10.74 3.83
N LYS A 47 -6.73 9.70 3.77
CA LYS A 47 -6.94 8.90 2.54
C LYS A 47 -7.72 9.67 1.47
N ASN A 48 -8.84 10.31 1.87
CA ASN A 48 -9.70 11.06 0.93
C ASN A 48 -9.01 12.33 0.38
N LYS A 49 -7.95 12.82 1.04
CA LYS A 49 -7.17 13.97 0.56
C LYS A 49 -6.16 13.60 -0.53
N ARG A 50 -5.82 12.31 -0.68
CA ARG A 50 -4.76 11.86 -1.58
C ARG A 50 -5.28 11.13 -2.81
N PHE A 51 -6.37 10.37 -2.68
CA PHE A 51 -6.98 9.66 -3.80
C PHE A 51 -8.50 9.84 -3.81
N GLU A 52 -9.05 10.01 -5.01
CA GLU A 52 -10.49 10.00 -5.23
C GLU A 52 -11.01 8.55 -5.23
N ASN A 53 -12.26 8.34 -4.81
CA ASN A 53 -12.89 7.03 -4.94
C ASN A 53 -12.96 6.62 -6.41
N ASN A 54 -12.78 5.33 -6.70
CA ASN A 54 -12.79 4.79 -8.06
C ASN A 54 -11.85 5.54 -9.03
N SER A 55 -10.58 5.76 -8.64
CA SER A 55 -9.60 6.51 -9.45
C SER A 55 -8.33 5.71 -9.80
N ILE A 56 -8.11 4.56 -9.14
CA ILE A 56 -6.88 3.78 -9.27
C ILE A 56 -7.14 2.51 -10.11
N PRO A 57 -6.51 2.35 -11.29
CA PRO A 57 -6.60 1.12 -12.09
C PRO A 57 -5.87 -0.08 -11.48
N ALA A 58 -4.73 0.14 -10.81
CA ALA A 58 -3.90 -0.94 -10.30
C ALA A 58 -3.28 -0.60 -8.95
N ILE A 59 -3.40 -1.54 -8.00
CA ILE A 59 -2.74 -1.49 -6.71
C ILE A 59 -1.86 -2.74 -6.56
N LEU A 60 -0.61 -2.54 -6.16
CA LEU A 60 0.29 -3.59 -5.67
C LEU A 60 0.45 -3.40 -4.16
N ALA A 61 0.14 -4.43 -3.39
CA ALA A 61 0.45 -4.51 -1.97
C ALA A 61 1.56 -5.55 -1.77
N GLU A 62 2.76 -5.08 -1.46
CA GLU A 62 3.90 -5.92 -1.11
C GLU A 62 4.35 -5.56 0.30
N HIS A 63 4.83 -6.53 1.07
CA HIS A 63 5.27 -6.33 2.46
C HIS A 63 4.24 -5.77 3.45
N VAL A 64 2.99 -5.49 3.05
CA VAL A 64 1.95 -4.97 3.96
C VAL A 64 1.27 -6.09 4.76
N ARG A 65 0.85 -7.17 4.08
CA ARG A 65 -0.11 -8.13 4.64
C ARG A 65 0.50 -9.10 5.65
N GLU A 66 1.82 -9.26 5.70
CA GLU A 66 2.49 -10.09 6.72
C GLU A 66 2.46 -9.47 8.13
N HIS A 67 2.17 -8.17 8.24
CA HIS A 67 2.08 -7.48 9.53
C HIS A 67 0.65 -7.29 10.03
N LEU A 68 -0.35 -7.44 9.15
CA LEU A 68 -1.75 -7.24 9.50
C LEU A 68 -2.36 -8.48 10.15
N ILE A 69 -3.04 -8.29 11.28
CA ILE A 69 -3.98 -9.31 11.76
C ILE A 69 -5.20 -9.38 10.82
N TYR A 70 -5.93 -10.49 10.87
CA TYR A 70 -7.07 -10.73 9.97
C TYR A 70 -8.06 -9.56 9.89
N ALA A 71 -8.41 -8.97 11.04
CA ALA A 71 -9.32 -7.84 11.10
C ALA A 71 -8.80 -6.60 10.35
N GLU A 72 -7.51 -6.30 10.49
CA GLU A 72 -6.85 -5.18 9.79
C GLU A 72 -6.75 -5.46 8.29
N GLY A 73 -6.49 -6.71 7.90
CA GLY A 73 -6.50 -7.14 6.50
C GLY A 73 -7.85 -6.90 5.82
N ILE A 74 -8.97 -7.07 6.52
CA ILE A 74 -10.30 -6.74 6.00
C ILE A 74 -10.46 -5.23 5.81
N VAL A 75 -9.98 -4.42 6.74
CA VAL A 75 -10.01 -2.94 6.64
C VAL A 75 -9.15 -2.47 5.45
N PHE A 76 -7.94 -3.03 5.32
CA PHE A 76 -7.03 -2.78 4.20
C PHE A 76 -7.69 -3.11 2.85
N ALA A 77 -8.26 -4.31 2.71
CA ALA A 77 -8.91 -4.73 1.47
C ALA A 77 -10.09 -3.83 1.08
N LYS A 78 -10.91 -3.40 2.04
CA LYS A 78 -12.01 -2.45 1.82
C LYS A 78 -11.51 -1.09 1.34
N MET A 79 -10.41 -0.61 1.92
CA MET A 79 -9.78 0.64 1.51
C MET A 79 -9.26 0.55 0.08
N CYS A 80 -8.52 -0.51 -0.27
CA CYS A 80 -8.07 -0.72 -1.65
C CYS A 80 -9.26 -0.72 -2.62
N TYR A 81 -10.33 -1.45 -2.28
CA TYR A 81 -11.54 -1.52 -3.10
C TYR A 81 -12.21 -0.15 -3.30
N LYS A 82 -12.27 0.71 -2.27
CA LYS A 82 -12.83 2.06 -2.35
C LYS A 82 -12.16 2.93 -3.42
N PHE A 83 -10.86 2.76 -3.63
CA PHE A 83 -10.08 3.55 -4.58
C PHE A 83 -9.95 2.90 -5.96
N LEU A 84 -10.17 1.59 -6.09
CA LEU A 84 -10.11 0.90 -7.38
C LEU A 84 -11.24 1.35 -8.30
N ILE A 85 -10.92 1.63 -9.57
CA ILE A 85 -11.93 1.79 -10.62
C ILE A 85 -12.70 0.47 -10.84
N PRO A 86 -13.89 0.49 -11.45
CA PRO A 86 -14.50 -0.72 -11.99
C PRO A 86 -13.53 -1.46 -12.92
N SER A 87 -13.35 -2.77 -12.71
CA SER A 87 -12.37 -3.62 -13.42
C SER A 87 -10.89 -3.36 -13.08
N GLY A 88 -10.60 -2.47 -12.13
CA GLY A 88 -9.27 -2.35 -11.54
C GLY A 88 -8.90 -3.61 -10.75
N TYR A 89 -7.60 -3.75 -10.44
CA TYR A 89 -7.11 -4.94 -9.73
C TYR A 89 -6.16 -4.59 -8.59
N LEU A 90 -6.24 -5.42 -7.54
CA LEU A 90 -5.27 -5.49 -6.45
C LEU A 90 -4.40 -6.73 -6.66
N ARG A 91 -3.09 -6.56 -6.73
CA ARG A 91 -2.10 -7.63 -6.58
C ARG A 91 -1.58 -7.60 -5.15
N CYS A 92 -1.61 -8.72 -4.47
CA CYS A 92 -1.02 -8.86 -3.14
C CYS A 92 0.10 -9.89 -3.22
N ALA A 93 1.32 -9.48 -2.86
CA ALA A 93 2.47 -10.34 -2.72
C ALA A 93 2.78 -10.51 -1.23
N VAL A 94 2.93 -11.76 -0.79
CA VAL A 94 3.31 -12.09 0.58
C VAL A 94 4.38 -13.17 0.59
N PRO A 95 5.27 -13.18 1.59
CA PRO A 95 6.16 -14.28 1.89
C PRO A 95 5.44 -15.63 1.99
N ASP A 96 6.09 -16.68 1.52
CA ASP A 96 5.58 -18.04 1.62
C ASP A 96 5.92 -18.63 2.99
N GLY A 97 5.01 -18.47 3.96
CA GLY A 97 5.20 -19.02 5.30
C GLY A 97 5.40 -20.55 5.38
N PHE A 98 5.20 -21.30 4.28
CA PHE A 98 5.42 -22.75 4.22
C PHE A 98 6.74 -23.13 3.55
N PHE A 99 7.55 -22.16 3.09
CA PHE A 99 8.89 -22.43 2.60
C PHE A 99 9.72 -23.09 3.71
N GLN A 100 10.29 -24.28 3.44
CA GLN A 100 10.92 -25.16 4.43
C GLN A 100 12.31 -24.66 4.86
N ASP A 101 12.35 -23.49 5.48
CA ASP A 101 13.54 -22.87 6.03
C ASP A 101 13.16 -22.13 7.31
N ASP A 102 13.63 -22.65 8.45
CA ASP A 102 13.31 -22.11 9.77
C ASP A 102 13.83 -20.67 9.95
N THR A 103 14.92 -20.29 9.29
CA THR A 103 15.47 -18.94 9.34
C THR A 103 14.54 -17.98 8.59
N TYR A 104 14.14 -18.36 7.37
CA TYR A 104 13.17 -17.61 6.57
C TYR A 104 11.85 -17.45 7.31
N GLN A 105 11.26 -18.54 7.82
CA GLN A 105 9.99 -18.49 8.55
C GLN A 105 10.06 -17.60 9.79
N ASN A 106 11.19 -17.62 10.52
CA ASN A 106 11.39 -16.73 11.65
C ASN A 106 11.50 -15.26 11.25
N ILE A 107 12.01 -14.98 10.06
CA ILE A 107 12.13 -13.63 9.49
C ILE A 107 10.75 -13.10 9.09
N VAL A 108 9.96 -13.90 8.36
CA VAL A 108 8.71 -13.44 7.69
C VAL A 108 7.42 -13.65 8.50
N LYS A 109 7.50 -14.26 9.68
CA LYS A 109 6.34 -14.41 10.57
C LYS A 109 5.77 -13.05 10.97
N ILE A 110 4.50 -13.03 11.36
CA ILE A 110 3.86 -11.84 11.93
C ILE A 110 4.69 -11.35 13.14
N GLY A 111 5.13 -10.09 13.10
CA GLY A 111 5.98 -9.50 14.13
C GLY A 111 7.45 -9.98 14.11
N GLY A 112 7.87 -10.63 13.03
CA GLY A 112 9.26 -11.05 12.79
C GLY A 112 10.22 -9.87 12.58
N PRO A 113 11.54 -10.15 12.56
CA PRO A 113 12.58 -9.14 12.41
C PRO A 113 12.73 -8.61 10.98
N ALA A 114 12.04 -9.19 9.99
CA ALA A 114 11.94 -8.56 8.68
C ALA A 114 11.38 -7.15 8.89
N LYS A 115 12.21 -6.15 8.59
CA LYS A 115 11.68 -4.82 8.36
C LYS A 115 10.88 -4.88 7.07
N LEU A 116 9.74 -4.20 7.05
CA LEU A 116 9.04 -3.80 5.83
C LEU A 116 10.11 -3.37 4.81
N ILE A 117 10.34 -4.18 3.77
CA ILE A 117 11.39 -3.95 2.75
C ILE A 117 10.84 -3.17 1.59
#